data_AF-A0A958J6B8-F1
#
_entry.id   AF-A0A958J6B8-F1
#
_cell.length_a   1.000
_cell.length_b   1.000
_cell.length_c   1.000
_cell.angle_alpha   90.00
_cell.angle_beta   90.00
_cell.angle_gamma   90.00
#
_symmetry.space_group_name_H-M   'P 1'
#
loop_
_entity.id
_entity.type
_entity.pdbx_description
1 polymer ?
#
loop_
_entity_poly.entity_id
_entity_poly.type
_entity_poly.pdbx_seq_one_letter_code
_entity_poly.pdbx_strand_id
1 'polypeptide(L)'
;LINESLEGSERVKTVVQNLRNFSRLDEAAFKAVDLHEGLESTLLLLNNELKNRITVHRNYGKLPAVPCNPGHLNQVFMNLLLNAIQAIDGKGDIWIT
;
A
#
# COMPACT_ATOMS: atom_id res chain seq x y z
N LEU A 1 -24.25 11.23 12.97
CA LEU A 1 -25.17 10.25 12.33
C LEU A 1 -24.99 10.13 10.82
N ILE A 2 -25.52 11.01 9.95
CA ILE A 2 -25.36 10.83 8.48
C ILE A 2 -23.90 10.92 8.01
N ASN A 3 -23.13 11.89 8.55
CA ASN A 3 -21.70 12.03 8.23
C ASN A 3 -20.86 10.84 8.73
N GLU A 4 -21.11 10.32 9.94
CA GLU A 4 -20.40 9.14 10.46
C GLU A 4 -20.71 7.88 9.64
N SER A 5 -21.96 7.72 9.19
CA SER A 5 -22.35 6.62 8.30
C SER A 5 -21.70 6.72 6.91
N LEU A 6 -21.56 7.93 6.38
CA LEU A 6 -20.84 8.19 5.13
C LEU A 6 -19.34 7.89 5.25
N GLU A 7 -18.73 8.30 6.36
CA GLU A 7 -17.31 8.06 6.64
C GLU A 7 -17.00 6.56 6.81
N GLY A 8 -17.87 5.84 7.53
CA GLY A 8 -17.80 4.39 7.65
C GLY A 8 -17.97 3.68 6.30
N SER A 9 -18.88 4.16 5.45
CA SER A 9 -19.11 3.61 4.11
C SER A 9 -17.92 3.81 3.17
N GLU A 10 -17.32 5.02 3.16
CA GLU A 10 -16.11 5.27 2.37
C GLU A 10 -14.91 4.45 2.86
N ARG A 11 -14.80 4.23 4.18
CA ARG A 11 -13.77 3.35 4.73
C ARG A 11 -13.96 1.89 4.29
N VAL A 12 -15.18 1.36 4.35
CA VAL A 12 -15.49 -0.01 3.89
C VAL A 12 -15.25 -0.14 2.39
N LYS A 13 -15.71 0.83 1.60
CA LYS A 13 -15.47 0.89 0.15
C LYS A 13 -13.98 0.89 -0.17
N THR A 14 -13.20 1.69 0.56
CA THR A 14 -11.73 1.72 0.45
C THR A 14 -11.15 0.34 0.76
N VAL A 15 -11.53 -0.30 1.87
CA VAL A 15 -11.03 -1.65 2.22
C VAL A 15 -11.38 -2.67 1.14
N VAL A 16 -12.63 -2.69 0.67
CA VAL A 16 -13.10 -3.63 -0.36
C VAL A 16 -12.40 -3.39 -1.70
N GLN A 17 -12.23 -2.13 -2.11
CA GLN A 17 -11.49 -1.80 -3.33
C GLN A 17 -10.03 -2.22 -3.23
N ASN A 18 -9.38 -2.00 -2.10
CA ASN A 18 -7.98 -2.35 -1.93
C ASN A 18 -7.77 -3.86 -1.85
N LEU A 19 -8.67 -4.61 -1.19
CA LEU A 19 -8.64 -6.07 -1.22
C LEU A 19 -8.84 -6.59 -2.65
N ARG A 20 -9.80 -6.03 -3.39
CA ARG A 20 -10.09 -6.42 -4.78
C ARG A 20 -8.93 -6.07 -5.72
N ASN A 21 -8.29 -4.93 -5.51
CA ASN A 21 -7.09 -4.53 -6.26
C ASN A 21 -5.96 -5.50 -5.97
N PHE A 22 -5.68 -5.79 -4.69
CA PHE A 22 -4.67 -6.78 -4.30
C PHE A 22 -4.94 -8.16 -4.93
N SER A 23 -6.18 -8.67 -4.86
CA SER A 23 -6.56 -9.95 -5.49
C SER A 23 -6.53 -9.93 -7.03
N ARG A 24 -6.80 -8.80 -7.69
CA ARG A 24 -6.64 -8.65 -9.16
C ARG A 24 -5.18 -8.53 -9.59
N LEU A 25 -4.30 -8.12 -8.69
CA LEU A 25 -2.87 -7.97 -8.98
C LEU A 25 -2.16 -9.34 -8.91
N ASP A 26 -2.76 -10.36 -8.29
CA ASP A 26 -2.34 -11.77 -8.38
C ASP A 26 -2.58 -12.43 -9.75
N GLU A 27 -3.23 -11.75 -10.70
CA GLU A 27 -3.24 -12.20 -12.09
C GLU A 27 -1.82 -12.11 -12.66
N ALA A 28 -1.20 -13.27 -12.90
CA ALA A 28 0.20 -13.45 -13.32
C ALA A 28 0.58 -12.89 -14.71
N ALA A 29 -0.23 -12.00 -15.29
CA ALA A 29 0.01 -11.40 -16.58
C ALA A 29 0.97 -10.21 -16.46
N PHE A 30 2.03 -10.24 -17.28
CA PHE A 30 2.92 -9.10 -17.48
C PHE A 30 2.12 -7.94 -18.10
N LYS A 31 2.04 -6.81 -17.41
CA LYS A 31 1.31 -5.62 -17.91
C LYS A 31 1.99 -4.34 -17.47
N ALA A 32 1.68 -3.24 -18.14
CA ALA A 32 2.10 -1.91 -17.71
C ALA A 32 1.32 -1.52 -16.45
N VAL A 33 2.03 -1.22 -15.36
CA VAL A 33 1.46 -0.97 -14.03
C VAL A 33 1.97 0.37 -13.50
N ASP A 34 1.10 1.11 -12.82
CA ASP A 34 1.51 2.23 -11.98
C ASP A 34 2.06 1.70 -10.65
N LEU A 35 3.36 1.92 -10.41
CA LEU A 35 4.02 1.43 -9.21
C LEU A 35 3.53 2.13 -7.94
N HIS A 36 3.06 3.37 -8.05
CA HIS A 36 2.52 4.09 -6.90
C HIS A 36 1.23 3.45 -6.40
N GLU A 37 0.38 2.95 -7.29
CA GLU A 37 -0.85 2.25 -6.88
C GLU A 37 -0.55 0.99 -6.05
N GLY A 38 0.45 0.19 -6.48
CA GLY A 38 0.88 -1.00 -5.76
C GLY A 38 1.46 -0.67 -4.38
N LEU A 39 2.28 0.38 -4.31
CA LEU A 39 2.89 0.84 -3.08
C LEU A 39 1.87 1.41 -2.09
N GLU A 40 0.95 2.26 -2.54
CA GLU A 40 -0.11 2.83 -1.69
C GLU A 40 -1.07 1.75 -1.19
N SER A 41 -1.41 0.77 -2.03
CA SER A 41 -2.20 -0.39 -1.61
C SER A 41 -1.51 -1.17 -0.48
N THR A 42 -0.19 -1.36 -0.61
CA THR A 42 0.62 -2.06 0.39
C THR A 42 0.71 -1.28 1.70
N LEU A 43 0.95 0.03 1.65
CA LEU A 43 0.98 0.90 2.83
C LEU A 43 -0.36 0.91 3.57
N LEU A 44 -1.48 0.87 2.83
CA LEU A 44 -2.79 0.78 3.45
C LEU A 44 -3.02 -0.55 4.16
N LEU A 45 -2.59 -1.67 3.56
CA LEU A 45 -2.67 -2.99 4.22
C LEU A 45 -1.84 -3.02 5.51
N LEU A 46 -0.69 -2.35 5.52
CA LEU A 46 0.20 -2.22 6.69
C LEU A 46 -0.21 -1.11 7.66
N ASN A 47 -1.34 -0.42 7.44
CA ASN A 47 -1.73 0.74 8.23
C ASN A 47 -1.83 0.44 9.73
N ASN A 48 -2.23 -0.77 10.13
CA ASN A 48 -2.29 -1.15 11.54
C ASN A 48 -0.90 -1.21 12.20
N GLU A 49 0.12 -1.67 11.47
CA GLU A 49 1.51 -1.74 11.95
C GLU A 49 2.20 -0.39 11.98
N LEU A 50 1.79 0.50 11.07
CA LEU A 50 2.31 1.86 10.94
C LEU A 50 1.67 2.82 11.94
N LYS A 51 0.36 2.71 12.16
CA LYS A 51 -0.42 3.71 12.90
C LYS A 51 0.15 3.92 14.30
N ASN A 52 0.31 5.20 14.67
CA ASN A 52 0.82 5.66 15.97
C ASN A 52 2.27 5.24 16.32
N ARG A 53 2.98 4.58 15.38
CA ARG A 53 4.35 4.10 15.59
C ARG A 53 5.31 4.60 14.50
N ILE A 54 4.97 4.40 13.23
CA ILE A 54 5.85 4.73 12.11
C ILE A 54 5.25 5.85 11.26
N THR A 55 6.05 6.87 10.98
CA THR A 55 5.71 7.93 10.01
C THR A 55 6.29 7.56 8.65
N VAL A 56 5.43 7.48 7.62
CA VAL A 56 5.89 7.20 6.25
C VAL A 56 5.97 8.50 5.46
N HIS A 57 7.18 8.84 5.01
CA HIS A 57 7.47 9.98 4.16
C HIS A 57 7.50 9.53 2.70
N ARG A 58 6.62 10.12 1.88
CA ARG A 58 6.46 9.78 0.46
C ARG A 58 7.00 10.94 -0.37
N ASN A 59 8.05 10.70 -1.15
CA ASN A 59 8.65 11.67 -2.05
C ASN A 59 8.78 11.07 -3.45
N TYR A 60 7.65 10.68 -4.02
CA TYR A 60 7.63 9.99 -5.31
C TYR A 60 8.01 10.92 -6.46
N GLY A 61 8.91 10.44 -7.31
CA GLY A 61 9.09 10.98 -8.65
C GLY A 61 7.91 10.67 -9.56
N LYS A 62 7.87 11.30 -10.74
CA LYS A 62 6.99 10.84 -11.82
C LYS A 62 7.61 9.62 -12.47
N LEU A 63 6.92 8.48 -12.39
CA LEU A 63 7.30 7.25 -13.07
C LEU A 63 6.34 6.96 -14.23
N PRO A 64 6.85 6.51 -15.39
CA PRO A 64 5.99 5.91 -16.41
C PRO A 64 5.42 4.58 -15.90
N ALA A 65 4.36 4.10 -16.54
CA ALA A 65 3.87 2.76 -16.26
C ALA A 65 4.97 1.72 -16.57
N VAL A 66 5.24 0.84 -15.61
CA VAL A 66 6.33 -0.13 -15.69
C VAL A 66 5.75 -1.49 -16.10
N PRO A 67 6.30 -2.14 -17.14
CA PRO A 67 5.86 -3.47 -17.51
C PRO A 67 6.41 -4.49 -16.51
N CYS A 68 5.52 -5.08 -15.70
CA CYS A 68 5.89 -6.05 -14.66
C CYS A 68 4.75 -7.02 -14.35
N ASN A 69 5.04 -8.04 -13.54
CA ASN A 69 4.01 -8.81 -12.84
C ASN A 69 3.65 -8.08 -11.55
N PRO A 70 2.44 -7.51 -11.43
CA PRO A 70 2.07 -6.69 -10.28
C PRO A 70 2.00 -7.47 -8.97
N GLY A 71 1.54 -8.73 -8.98
CA GLY A 71 1.42 -9.54 -7.78
C GLY A 71 2.78 -9.79 -7.16
N HIS A 72 3.76 -10.20 -7.98
CA HIS A 72 5.14 -10.36 -7.53
C HIS A 72 5.74 -9.06 -7.00
N LEU A 73 5.49 -7.92 -7.68
CA LEU A 73 6.03 -6.63 -7.25
C LEU A 73 5.41 -6.15 -5.93
N ASN A 74 4.10 -6.33 -5.75
CA ASN A 74 3.43 -6.04 -4.50
C ASN A 74 3.97 -6.92 -3.36
N GLN A 75 4.29 -8.17 -3.64
CA GLN A 75 4.92 -9.05 -2.64
C GLN A 75 6.30 -8.55 -2.24
N VAL A 76 7.09 -8.02 -3.19
CA VAL A 76 8.36 -7.34 -2.88
C VAL A 76 8.12 -6.12 -1.99
N PHE A 77 7.17 -5.24 -2.32
CA PHE A 77 6.85 -4.07 -1.49
C PHE A 77 6.42 -4.48 -0.08
N MET A 78 5.54 -5.49 0.04
CA MET A 78 5.08 -6.01 1.32
C MET A 78 6.26 -6.47 2.18
N ASN A 79 7.14 -7.29 1.63
CA ASN A 79 8.28 -7.83 2.36
C ASN A 79 9.26 -6.73 2.81
N LEU A 80 9.58 -5.78 1.92
CA LEU A 80 10.49 -4.68 2.24
C LEU A 80 9.94 -3.78 3.34
N LEU A 81 8.67 -3.38 3.22
CA LEU A 81 8.02 -2.52 4.21
C LEU A 81 7.86 -3.23 5.54
N LEU A 82 7.46 -4.50 5.56
CA LEU A 82 7.33 -5.28 6.78
C LEU A 82 8.67 -5.42 7.51
N ASN A 83 9.76 -5.71 6.78
CA ASN A 83 11.10 -5.79 7.35
C ASN A 83 11.55 -4.45 7.95
N ALA A 84 11.27 -3.33 7.28
CA ALA A 84 11.59 -2.00 7.79
C ALA A 84 10.79 -1.68 9.08
N ILE A 85 9.50 -1.99 9.08
CA ILE A 85 8.58 -1.83 10.21
C ILE A 85 9.03 -2.67 11.43
N GLN A 86 9.49 -3.90 11.21
CA GLN A 86 9.95 -4.82 12.25
C GLN A 86 11.33 -4.44 12.82
N ALA A 87 12.20 -3.84 12.00
CA ALA A 87 13.51 -3.38 12.46
C ALA A 87 13.42 -2.16 13.41
N ILE A 88 12.28 -1.49 13.47
CA ILE A 88 12.04 -0.32 14.32
C ILE A 88 11.23 -0.76 15.55
N ASP A 89 11.87 -0.89 16.70
CA ASP A 89 11.23 -1.39 17.93
C ASP A 89 10.20 -0.40 18.54
N GLY A 90 10.41 0.90 18.33
CA GLY A 90 9.59 1.98 18.86
C GLY A 90 9.01 2.89 17.77
N LYS A 91 8.98 4.20 18.03
CA LYS A 91 8.61 5.18 17.00
C LYS A 91 9.75 5.37 16.00
N GLY A 92 9.40 5.58 14.74
CA GLY A 92 10.40 5.87 13.72
C GLY A 92 9.78 6.32 12.40
N ASP A 93 10.63 6.36 11.39
CA ASP A 93 10.32 6.97 10.11
C ASP A 93 10.81 6.06 8.96
N ILE A 94 10.01 5.99 7.90
CA ILE A 94 10.36 5.30 6.65
C ILE A 94 10.24 6.31 5.51
N TRP A 95 11.28 6.41 4.68
CA TRP A 95 11.27 7.26 3.48
C TRP A 95 11.15 6.40 2.24
N ILE A 96 10.27 6.81 1.34
CA ILE A 96 10.14 6.23 0.01
C ILE A 96 10.28 7.36 -1.01
N THR A 97 11.24 7.22 -1.93
CA THR A 97 11.69 8.28 -2.85
C THR A 97 11.74 7.77 -4.28
#